data_AF-A0A915ZSK1-F1
#
_entry.id   AF-A0A915ZSK1-F1
#
_cell.length_a   1.000
_cell.length_b   1.000
_cell.length_c   1.000
_cell.angle_alpha   90.00
_cell.angle_beta   90.00
_cell.angle_gamma   90.00
#
_symmetry.space_group_name_H-M   'P 1'
#
loop_
_entity.id
_entity.type
_entity.pdbx_description
1 polymer ?
#
loop_
_entity_poly.entity_id
_entity_poly.type
_entity_poly.pdbx_seq_one_letter_code
_entity_poly.pdbx_strand_id
1 'polypeptide(L)'
;MSFTVNHWRVEVSDNDSESYLNSEHENFDSSLFSSYAVRQQANADHSRIPIQPSLSSANITFRAYFPSWQPSIKLCNLQDRFNTTILTQYPCVPCSYCSRLQYPTKAKWELYDRTFKYPLEEAYSNNPQITLVFHTDDSQPARIATCSSCLFYFYF
;
A
#
# COMPACT_ATOMS: atom_id res chain seq x y z
N MET A 1 -6.18 -16.63 20.48
CA MET A 1 -5.13 -16.22 19.54
C MET A 1 -4.90 -14.73 19.74
N SER A 2 -3.73 -14.35 20.25
CA SER A 2 -3.38 -12.97 20.58
C SER A 2 -2.63 -12.36 19.39
N PHE A 3 -3.11 -11.25 18.85
CA PHE A 3 -2.43 -10.51 17.79
C PHE A 3 -1.66 -9.36 18.44
N THR A 4 -0.35 -9.52 18.59
CA THR A 4 0.58 -8.45 18.94
C THR A 4 0.81 -7.57 17.71
N VAL A 5 0.25 -6.36 17.74
CA VAL A 5 0.51 -5.33 16.73
C VAL A 5 1.82 -4.64 17.09
N ASN A 6 2.86 -4.85 16.28
CA ASN A 6 4.13 -4.15 16.42
C ASN A 6 3.96 -2.72 15.94
N HIS A 7 4.06 -1.76 16.87
CA HIS A 7 4.04 -0.33 16.61
C HIS A 7 5.44 0.14 16.19
N TRP A 8 5.67 0.34 14.90
CA TRP A 8 6.91 0.94 14.41
C TRP A 8 6.86 2.46 14.64
N ARG A 9 7.60 2.95 15.63
CA ARG A 9 7.88 4.37 15.81
C ARG A 9 9.01 4.75 14.84
N VAL A 10 8.70 5.59 13.86
CA VAL A 10 9.73 6.24 13.02
C VAL A 10 10.22 7.46 13.78
N GLU A 11 11.47 7.43 14.22
CA GLU A 11 12.16 8.61 14.73
C GLU A 11 12.76 9.35 13.53
N VAL A 12 12.19 10.51 13.22
CA VAL A 12 12.75 11.41 12.21
C VAL A 12 13.79 12.26 12.91
N SER A 13 15.05 12.04 12.57
CA SER A 13 16.18 12.86 13.02
C SER A 13 16.26 14.11 12.16
N ASP A 14 15.86 15.25 12.71
CA ASP A 14 16.02 16.56 12.06
C ASP A 14 17.48 17.02 12.21
N ASN A 15 18.27 16.86 11.14
CA ASN A 15 19.58 17.48 11.05
C ASN A 15 19.75 18.15 9.69
N ASP A 16 19.18 19.36 9.56
CA ASP A 16 19.52 20.31 8.50
C ASP A 16 19.91 21.64 9.16
N SER A 17 21.18 21.74 9.54
CA SER A 17 21.82 23.00 9.91
C SER A 17 22.43 23.63 8.66
N GLU A 18 21.64 24.39 7.90
CA GLU A 18 22.14 25.27 6.84
C GLU A 18 21.97 26.73 7.29
N SER A 19 23.10 27.37 7.57
CA SER A 19 23.23 28.76 7.99
C SER A 19 23.24 29.70 6.80
N TYR A 20 22.24 30.58 6.68
CA TYR A 20 22.37 31.81 5.90
C TYR A 20 21.76 33.02 6.66
N LEU A 21 22.57 34.07 6.74
CA LEU A 21 22.35 35.33 7.45
C LEU A 21 21.54 36.34 6.62
N ASN A 22 20.77 37.18 7.34
CA ASN A 22 20.12 38.46 6.96
C ASN A 22 18.95 38.31 5.95
N SER A 23 17.77 38.92 6.09
CA SER A 23 17.41 40.26 6.62
C SER A 23 15.90 40.38 6.89
N GLU A 24 15.51 41.33 7.75
CA GLU A 24 14.17 41.96 7.87
C GLU A 24 13.02 41.11 8.44
N HIS A 25 12.80 41.29 9.74
CA HIS A 25 11.69 40.74 10.52
C HIS A 25 10.35 41.39 10.12
N GLU A 26 9.63 40.78 9.17
CA GLU A 26 8.18 40.82 9.20
C GLU A 26 7.68 39.58 9.95
N ASN A 27 7.09 39.79 11.13
CA ASN A 27 6.48 38.73 11.93
C ASN A 27 5.16 38.29 11.26
N PHE A 28 5.27 37.58 10.15
CA PHE A 28 4.15 36.86 9.57
C PHE A 28 3.86 35.64 10.45
N ASP A 29 2.73 35.69 11.14
CA ASP A 29 2.18 34.56 11.89
C ASP A 29 1.83 33.42 10.92
N SER A 30 2.84 32.62 10.62
CA SER A 30 2.78 31.45 9.73
C SER A 30 2.16 30.23 10.44
N SER A 31 1.73 30.37 11.70
CA SER A 31 1.06 29.29 12.44
C SER A 31 -0.25 28.87 11.78
N LEU A 32 -0.94 29.79 11.09
CA LEU A 32 -2.19 29.52 10.36
C LEU A 32 -2.02 28.55 9.17
N PHE A 33 -0.82 28.45 8.58
CA PHE A 33 -0.54 27.56 7.45
C PHE A 33 0.22 26.29 7.86
N SER A 34 0.59 26.16 9.14
CA SER A 34 1.25 24.97 9.65
C SER A 34 0.21 23.88 9.95
N SER A 35 0.20 22.84 9.10
CA SER A 35 -0.66 21.65 9.31
C SER A 35 -0.48 21.01 10.68
N TYR A 36 0.68 21.21 11.31
CA TYR A 36 0.96 20.80 12.68
C TYR A 36 0.16 21.61 13.71
N ALA A 37 0.14 22.95 13.60
CA ALA A 37 -0.58 23.82 14.53
C ALA A 37 -2.08 23.57 14.49
N VAL A 38 -2.65 23.38 13.29
CA VAL A 38 -4.08 23.03 13.11
C VAL A 38 -4.42 21.70 13.79
N ARG A 39 -3.54 20.69 13.68
CA ARG A 39 -3.73 19.38 14.33
C ARG A 39 -3.60 19.49 15.85
N GLN A 40 -2.66 20.28 16.36
CA GLN A 40 -2.50 20.49 17.79
C GLN A 40 -3.68 21.26 18.38
N GLN A 41 -4.22 22.27 17.68
CA GLN A 41 -5.43 22.99 18.09
C GLN A 41 -6.64 22.05 18.14
N ALA A 42 -6.85 21.26 17.09
CA ALA A 42 -7.94 20.27 17.04
C ALA A 42 -7.77 19.18 18.13
N ASN A 43 -6.53 18.92 18.54
CA ASN A 43 -6.23 17.97 19.60
C ASN A 43 -6.22 18.56 21.02
N ALA A 44 -6.11 19.88 21.16
CA ALA A 44 -6.20 20.54 22.46
C ALA A 44 -7.63 20.47 23.00
N ASP A 45 -8.63 20.43 22.13
CA ASP A 45 -10.05 20.41 22.49
C ASP A 45 -10.66 19.00 22.52
N HIS A 46 -9.91 18.02 23.01
CA HIS A 46 -10.39 16.65 23.25
C HIS A 46 -11.14 16.49 24.58
N SER A 47 -11.58 17.58 25.21
CA SER A 47 -12.38 17.52 26.43
C SER A 47 -13.82 17.10 26.10
N ARG A 48 -13.99 15.85 25.69
CA ARG A 48 -15.30 15.18 25.56
C ARG A 48 -15.85 14.78 26.94
N ILE A 49 -15.59 15.60 27.96
CA ILE A 49 -16.14 15.43 29.30
C ILE A 49 -17.51 16.13 29.25
N PRO A 50 -18.62 15.41 29.45
CA PRO A 50 -19.93 16.04 29.51
C PRO A 50 -19.93 17.06 30.66
N ILE A 51 -20.27 18.31 30.37
CA ILE A 51 -20.62 19.29 31.41
C ILE A 51 -21.83 18.71 32.14
N GLN A 52 -21.65 18.27 33.40
CA GLN A 52 -22.76 17.80 34.22
C GLN A 52 -23.68 19.00 34.54
N PRO A 53 -24.96 18.99 34.15
CA PRO A 53 -25.94 19.81 34.81
C PRO A 53 -26.23 19.16 36.17
N SER A 54 -25.95 19.88 37.25
CA SER A 54 -26.37 19.49 38.59
C SER A 54 -27.89 19.51 38.67
N LEU A 55 -28.58 18.39 38.39
CA LEU A 55 -29.97 18.19 38.76
C LEU A 55 -30.32 16.69 38.77
N SER A 56 -30.69 16.20 39.96
CA SER A 56 -31.47 14.98 40.29
C SER A 56 -31.11 13.67 39.56
N SER A 57 -30.49 12.75 40.32
CA SER A 57 -30.20 11.36 39.95
C SER A 57 -31.47 10.54 39.68
N ALA A 58 -31.98 10.58 38.46
CA ALA A 58 -32.68 9.43 37.88
C ALA A 58 -31.63 8.56 37.15
N ASN A 59 -31.41 7.34 37.62
CA ASN A 59 -30.55 6.36 36.95
C ASN A 59 -31.21 5.90 35.63
N ILE A 60 -31.05 6.69 34.57
CA ILE A 60 -31.46 6.31 33.22
C ILE A 60 -30.29 5.54 32.61
N THR A 61 -30.32 4.21 32.68
CA THR A 61 -29.33 3.36 32.00
C THR A 61 -29.59 3.42 30.49
N PHE A 62 -28.98 4.39 29.81
CA PHE A 62 -29.04 4.51 28.35
C PHE A 62 -28.21 3.39 27.72
N ARG A 63 -28.86 2.29 27.31
CA ARG A 63 -28.24 1.30 26.41
C ARG A 63 -28.30 1.86 24.99
N ALA A 64 -27.25 2.59 24.61
CA ALA A 64 -27.03 2.96 23.21
C ALA A 64 -26.72 1.68 22.41
N TYR A 65 -27.64 1.27 21.55
CA TYR A 65 -27.34 0.25 20.54
C TYR A 65 -26.67 0.96 19.36
N PHE A 66 -25.35 0.85 19.28
CA PHE A 66 -24.62 1.27 18.09
C PHE A 66 -24.61 0.09 17.11
N PRO A 67 -25.16 0.23 15.89
CA PRO A 67 -24.98 -0.79 14.87
C PRO A 67 -23.48 -0.99 14.63
N SER A 68 -23.09 -2.20 14.23
CA SER A 68 -21.73 -2.44 13.77
C SER A 68 -21.41 -1.46 12.65
N TRP A 69 -20.22 -0.85 12.71
CA TRP A 69 -19.79 0.07 11.68
C TRP A 69 -19.84 -0.64 10.32
N GLN A 70 -20.49 -0.01 9.34
CA GLN A 70 -20.52 -0.47 7.97
C GLN A 70 -19.88 0.58 7.07
N PRO A 71 -19.00 0.16 6.14
CA PRO A 71 -18.40 1.08 5.19
C PRO A 71 -19.47 1.70 4.30
N SER A 72 -19.34 3.00 4.02
CA SER A 72 -20.20 3.63 3.02
C SER A 72 -19.90 3.04 1.63
N ILE A 73 -20.89 3.07 0.74
CA ILE A 73 -20.72 2.65 -0.67
C ILE A 73 -19.53 3.37 -1.33
N LYS A 74 -19.32 4.65 -0.99
CA LYS A 74 -18.17 5.43 -1.48
C LYS A 74 -16.83 4.83 -1.03
N LEU A 75 -16.74 4.39 0.23
CA LEU A 75 -15.54 3.77 0.78
C LEU A 75 -15.28 2.41 0.14
N CYS A 76 -16.33 1.59 -0.05
CA CYS A 76 -16.22 0.33 -0.77
C CYS A 76 -15.71 0.55 -2.21
N ASN A 77 -16.33 1.47 -2.95
CA ASN A 77 -15.91 1.77 -4.32
C ASN A 77 -14.47 2.29 -4.39
N LEU A 78 -14.04 3.08 -3.40
CA LEU A 78 -12.67 3.57 -3.33
C LEU A 78 -11.68 2.44 -3.03
N GLN A 79 -12.04 1.51 -2.15
CA GLN A 79 -11.26 0.32 -1.86
C GLN A 79 -11.15 -0.59 -3.09
N ASP A 80 -12.25 -0.82 -3.80
CA ASP A 80 -12.26 -1.62 -5.04
C ASP A 80 -11.38 -0.96 -6.10
N ARG A 81 -11.47 0.36 -6.28
CA ARG A 81 -10.61 1.09 -7.21
C ARG A 81 -9.14 1.03 -6.80
N PHE A 82 -8.84 1.13 -5.52
CA PHE A 82 -7.47 0.97 -5.00
C PHE A 82 -6.92 -0.43 -5.32
N ASN A 83 -7.69 -1.48 -5.03
CA ASN A 83 -7.27 -2.86 -5.27
C ASN A 83 -7.11 -3.18 -6.77
N THR A 84 -8.04 -2.71 -7.59
CA THR A 84 -8.04 -3.00 -9.04
C THR A 84 -7.07 -2.13 -9.83
N THR A 85 -6.81 -0.90 -9.38
CA THR A 85 -6.07 0.09 -10.16
C THR A 85 -4.69 0.39 -9.58
N ILE A 86 -4.53 0.45 -8.25
CA ILE A 86 -3.27 0.83 -7.61
C ILE A 86 -2.44 -0.39 -7.26
N LEU A 87 -3.04 -1.44 -6.67
CA LEU A 87 -2.29 -2.66 -6.36
C LEU A 87 -1.87 -3.45 -7.61
N THR A 88 -2.59 -3.31 -8.72
CA THR A 88 -2.21 -3.92 -10.01
C THR A 88 -1.06 -3.17 -10.71
N GLN A 89 -0.67 -1.98 -10.20
CA GLN A 89 0.49 -1.21 -10.67
C GLN A 89 1.81 -1.63 -10.02
N TYR A 90 1.91 -2.85 -9.47
CA TYR A 90 3.19 -3.41 -9.06
C TYR A 90 3.63 -4.53 -10.00
N PRO A 91 4.92 -4.60 -10.35
CA PRO A 91 5.43 -5.67 -11.18
C PRO A 91 5.40 -6.97 -10.37
N CYS A 92 4.59 -7.94 -10.79
CA CYS A 92 4.35 -9.18 -10.06
C CYS A 92 4.51 -10.45 -10.90
N VAL A 93 4.83 -10.29 -12.19
CA VAL A 93 5.05 -11.43 -13.09
C VAL A 93 6.56 -11.55 -13.35
N PRO A 94 7.24 -12.62 -12.92
CA PRO A 94 8.66 -12.82 -13.22
C PRO A 94 8.84 -13.26 -14.68
N CYS A 95 9.91 -12.79 -15.32
CA CYS A 95 10.36 -13.33 -16.60
C CYS A 95 10.99 -14.71 -16.41
N SER A 96 10.58 -15.69 -17.23
CA SER A 96 11.10 -17.07 -17.20
C SER A 96 12.61 -17.17 -17.45
N TYR A 97 13.21 -16.21 -18.18
CA TYR A 97 14.63 -16.26 -18.57
C TYR A 97 15.55 -15.45 -17.66
N CYS A 98 15.13 -14.27 -17.21
CA CYS A 98 16.00 -13.33 -16.50
C CYS A 98 15.49 -12.93 -15.12
N SER A 99 14.42 -13.57 -14.63
CA SER A 99 13.75 -13.33 -13.34
C SER A 99 13.29 -11.90 -13.05
N ARG A 100 13.49 -10.96 -13.99
CA ARG A 100 13.03 -9.57 -13.86
C ARG A 100 11.51 -9.54 -13.74
N LEU A 101 11.03 -8.91 -12.66
CA LEU A 101 9.61 -8.67 -12.44
C LEU A 101 9.09 -7.62 -13.44
N GLN A 102 7.95 -7.93 -14.03
CA GLN A 102 7.24 -7.09 -14.98
C GLN A 102 5.78 -6.91 -14.58
N TYR A 103 5.19 -5.84 -15.09
CA TYR A 103 3.76 -5.61 -14.97
C TYR A 103 2.99 -6.69 -15.76
N PRO A 104 1.88 -7.23 -15.23
CA PRO A 104 1.04 -8.17 -15.96
C PRO A 104 0.65 -7.66 -17.35
N THR A 105 0.38 -6.35 -17.48
CA THR A 105 0.02 -5.71 -18.75
C THR A 105 1.16 -5.59 -19.75
N LYS A 106 2.42 -5.66 -19.30
CA LYS A 106 3.62 -5.57 -20.15
C LYS A 106 4.25 -6.94 -20.42
N ALA A 107 3.77 -7.99 -19.73
CA ALA A 107 4.25 -9.34 -19.92
C ALA A 107 3.97 -9.81 -21.35
N LYS A 108 4.95 -10.48 -21.95
CA LYS A 108 4.79 -11.22 -23.20
C LYS A 108 4.61 -12.68 -22.89
N TRP A 109 3.87 -13.37 -23.75
CA TRP A 109 3.49 -14.76 -23.54
C TRP A 109 4.08 -15.60 -24.66
N GLU A 110 4.97 -16.51 -24.30
CA GLU A 110 5.70 -17.38 -25.21
C GLU A 110 5.29 -18.83 -24.99
N LEU A 111 5.40 -19.66 -26.03
CA LEU A 111 5.05 -21.08 -25.96
C LEU A 111 5.95 -21.80 -24.95
N TYR A 112 5.33 -22.55 -24.05
CA TYR A 112 6.05 -23.36 -23.08
C TYR A 112 6.64 -24.61 -23.73
N ASP A 113 7.96 -24.64 -23.82
CA ASP A 113 8.71 -25.87 -24.12
C ASP A 113 8.97 -26.68 -22.84
N ARG A 114 8.53 -27.95 -22.83
CA ARG A 114 8.73 -28.89 -21.70
C ARG A 114 10.12 -29.52 -21.66
N THR A 115 10.84 -29.50 -22.79
CA THR A 115 12.18 -30.08 -22.90
C THR A 115 13.25 -29.11 -22.42
N PHE A 116 12.91 -27.82 -22.39
CA PHE A 116 13.78 -26.75 -21.93
C PHE A 116 13.57 -26.48 -20.44
N LYS A 117 14.68 -26.40 -19.69
CA LYS A 117 14.66 -25.99 -18.29
C LYS A 117 14.92 -24.49 -18.20
N TYR A 118 13.97 -23.74 -17.64
CA TYR A 118 14.06 -22.29 -17.63
C TYR A 118 14.97 -21.80 -16.49
N PRO A 119 15.80 -20.76 -16.74
CA PRO A 119 16.68 -20.21 -15.72
C PRO A 119 15.95 -19.78 -14.43
N LEU A 120 14.71 -19.31 -14.53
CA LEU A 120 13.90 -18.95 -13.35
C LEU A 120 13.69 -20.16 -12.43
N GLU A 121 13.36 -21.33 -12.99
CA GLU A 121 13.15 -22.54 -12.20
C GLU A 121 14.45 -23.03 -11.57
N GLU A 122 15.55 -22.94 -12.31
CA GLU A 122 16.86 -23.36 -11.82
C GLU A 122 17.36 -22.44 -10.69
N ALA A 123 17.33 -21.13 -10.90
CA ALA A 123 17.78 -20.14 -9.93
C ALA A 123 17.01 -20.19 -8.60
N TYR A 124 15.73 -20.56 -8.65
CA TYR A 124 14.86 -20.62 -7.47
C TYR A 124 14.42 -22.04 -7.10
N SER A 125 15.20 -23.05 -7.46
CA SER A 125 14.91 -24.46 -7.14
C SER A 125 14.61 -24.73 -5.65
N ASN A 126 15.20 -23.93 -4.75
CA ASN A 126 15.04 -24.05 -3.30
C ASN A 126 13.80 -23.32 -2.74
N ASN A 127 13.09 -22.54 -3.56
CA ASN A 127 11.93 -21.77 -3.13
C ASN A 127 10.67 -22.16 -3.93
N PRO A 128 9.75 -22.95 -3.36
CA PRO A 128 8.55 -23.42 -4.06
C PRO A 128 7.54 -22.30 -4.37
N GLN A 129 7.71 -21.09 -3.81
CA GLN A 129 6.83 -19.96 -4.09
C GLN A 129 7.16 -19.26 -5.41
N ILE A 130 8.35 -19.50 -5.97
CA ILE A 130 8.81 -18.85 -7.20
C ILE A 130 8.83 -19.91 -8.30
N THR A 131 7.81 -19.87 -9.15
CA THR A 131 7.62 -20.81 -10.26
C THR A 131 7.32 -20.06 -11.55
N LEU A 132 7.34 -20.79 -12.67
CA LEU A 132 6.88 -20.23 -13.94
C LEU A 132 5.42 -19.80 -13.83
N VAL A 133 5.16 -18.57 -14.29
CA VAL A 133 3.80 -18.04 -14.38
C VAL A 133 3.23 -18.38 -15.75
N PHE A 134 2.11 -19.10 -15.74
CA PHE A 134 1.38 -19.48 -16.94
C PHE A 134 0.25 -18.48 -17.24
N HIS A 135 -0.06 -18.33 -18.53
CA HIS A 135 -1.20 -17.53 -18.96
C HIS A 135 -2.51 -18.11 -18.42
N THR A 136 -3.50 -17.26 -18.12
CA THR A 136 -4.81 -17.68 -17.58
C THR A 136 -5.68 -18.42 -18.60
N ASP A 137 -5.33 -18.38 -19.88
CA ASP A 137 -6.04 -19.17 -20.89
C ASP A 137 -5.57 -20.62 -20.84
N ASP A 138 -6.49 -21.53 -20.51
CA ASP A 138 -6.26 -22.99 -20.54
C ASP A 138 -6.12 -23.57 -21.96
N SER A 139 -6.13 -22.70 -22.99
CA SER A 139 -5.91 -23.11 -24.37
C SER A 139 -4.50 -23.69 -24.52
N GLN A 140 -4.39 -24.96 -24.92
CA GLN A 140 -3.11 -25.51 -25.33
C GLN A 140 -2.70 -24.93 -26.69
N PRO A 141 -1.40 -24.69 -26.91
CA PRO A 141 -0.26 -24.92 -26.01
C PRO A 141 -0.15 -23.90 -24.85
N ALA A 142 0.32 -24.37 -23.69
CA ALA A 142 0.57 -23.53 -22.51
C ALA A 142 1.57 -22.43 -22.83
N ARG A 143 1.39 -21.25 -22.23
CA ARG A 143 2.23 -20.08 -22.45
C ARG A 143 2.81 -19.57 -21.14
N ILE A 144 4.08 -19.19 -21.16
CA ILE A 144 4.83 -18.65 -20.01
C ILE A 144 5.15 -17.18 -20.20
N ALA A 145 5.42 -16.49 -19.09
CA ALA A 145 5.72 -15.07 -19.10
C ALA A 145 7.19 -14.76 -19.44
N THR A 146 7.41 -14.00 -20.51
CA THR A 146 8.72 -13.50 -20.94
C THR A 146 8.72 -11.96 -20.95
N CYS A 147 9.87 -11.35 -20.68
CA CYS A 147 10.02 -9.89 -20.80
C CYS A 147 10.40 -9.49 -22.23
N SER A 148 10.09 -8.26 -22.62
CA SER A 148 10.38 -7.75 -23.96
C SER A 148 11.86 -7.91 -24.34
N SER A 149 12.77 -7.62 -23.41
CA SER A 149 14.20 -7.77 -23.64
C SER A 149 14.59 -9.20 -24.00
N CYS A 150 14.16 -10.20 -23.23
CA CYS A 150 14.48 -11.60 -23.50
C CYS A 150 13.81 -12.12 -24.77
N LEU A 151 12.58 -11.68 -25.05
CA LEU A 151 11.88 -12.08 -26.27
C LEU A 151 12.67 -11.68 -27.53
N PHE A 152 13.27 -10.48 -27.56
CA PHE A 152 14.03 -10.03 -28.74
C PHE A 152 15.32 -10.80 -29.00
N TYR A 153 15.95 -11.39 -27.97
CA TYR A 153 17.19 -12.15 -28.15
C TYR A 153 16.99 -13.54 -28.76
N PHE A 154 15.77 -14.08 -28.77
CA PHE A 154 15.48 -15.40 -29.34
C PHE A 154 15.05 -15.39 -30.81
N TYR A 155 14.84 -14.22 -31.41
CA TYR A 155 14.37 -14.07 -32.80
C TYR A 155 15.44 -13.50 -33.77
N PHE A 156 16.70 -13.43 -33.35
CA PHE A 156 17.87 -13.09 -34.17
C PHE A 156 18.92 -14.18 -34.04
#